data_AF-A0A7Y2I4B6-F1
#
_entry.id   AF-A0A7Y2I4B6-F1
#
_cell.length_a   1.000
_cell.length_b   1.000
_cell.length_c   1.000
_cell.angle_alpha   90.00
_cell.angle_beta   90.00
_cell.angle_gamma   90.00
#
_symmetry.space_group_name_H-M   'P 1'
#
loop_
_entity.id
_entity.type
_entity.pdbx_description
1 polymer ?
#
loop_
_entity_poly.entity_id
_entity_poly.type
_entity_poly.pdbx_seq_one_letter_code
_entity_poly.pdbx_strand_id
1 'polypeptide(L)' 'MFVCICKQVTESQVQAAIRDGHESVESLGECLGVGTGCGSCVEYTRDYLNDDPARGDNLSHTST' A
#
# COMPACT_ATOMS: atom_id res chain seq x y z
N MET A 1 -0.96 -10.91 -3.64
CA MET A 1 -0.08 -10.44 -4.73
C MET A 1 1.12 -9.68 -4.14
N PHE A 2 2.19 -9.47 -4.92
CA PHE A 2 3.24 -8.52 -4.58
C PHE A 2 2.82 -7.09 -4.91
N VAL A 3 2.88 -6.21 -3.93
CA VAL A 3 2.71 -4.75 -4.06
C VAL A 3 4.00 -4.12 -4.56
N CYS A 4 5.16 -4.54 -4.00
CA CYS A 4 6.47 -4.04 -4.40
C CYS A 4 7.39 -5.20 -4.75
N ILE A 5 7.78 -5.31 -6.03
CA ILE A 5 8.70 -6.36 -6.48
C ILE A 5 10.14 -6.07 -6.01
N CYS A 6 10.58 -4.81 -6.01
CA CYS A 6 11.92 -4.42 -5.58
C CYS A 6 12.25 -4.83 -4.13
N LYS A 7 11.24 -4.83 -3.27
CA LYS A 7 11.36 -5.14 -1.84
C LYS A 7 10.62 -6.42 -1.43
N GLN A 8 10.05 -7.12 -2.41
CA GLN A 8 9.25 -8.32 -2.20
C GLN A 8 8.13 -8.15 -1.16
N VAL A 9 7.47 -6.98 -1.18
CA VAL A 9 6.36 -6.66 -0.26
C VAL A 9 5.07 -7.19 -0.85
N THR A 10 4.32 -7.96 -0.04
CA THR A 10 3.03 -8.55 -0.38
C THR A 10 1.86 -7.72 0.14
N GLU A 11 0.67 -7.91 -0.44
CA GLU A 11 -0.56 -7.23 0.02
C GLU A 11 -0.83 -7.52 1.50
N SER A 12 -0.63 -8.76 1.95
CA SER A 12 -0.83 -9.14 3.35
C SER A 12 0.10 -8.40 4.31
N GLN A 13 1.34 -8.08 3.87
CA GLN A 13 2.26 -7.26 4.67
C GLN A 13 1.80 -5.80 4.72
N VAL A 14 1.33 -5.25 3.59
CA VAL A 14 0.76 -3.89 3.56
C VAL A 14 -0.47 -3.81 4.45
N GLN A 15 -1.41 -4.75 4.34
CA GLN A 15 -2.60 -4.81 5.17
C GLN A 15 -2.27 -4.98 6.66
N ALA A 16 -1.23 -5.75 7.01
CA ALA A 16 -0.77 -5.86 8.38
C ALA A 16 -0.23 -4.52 8.90
N ALA A 17 0.58 -3.82 8.12
CA ALA A 17 1.12 -2.50 8.49
C ALA A 17 0.02 -1.43 8.61
N ILE A 18 -0.97 -1.42 7.71
CA ILE A 18 -2.13 -0.53 7.82
C ILE A 18 -2.88 -0.77 9.13
N ARG A 19 -3.14 -2.04 9.48
CA ARG A 19 -3.78 -2.40 10.76
C ARG A 19 -2.95 -2.04 11.99
N ASP A 20 -1.64 -1.90 11.84
CA ASP A 20 -0.71 -1.44 12.88
C ASP A 20 -0.62 0.10 12.97
N GLY A 21 -1.38 0.82 12.13
CA GLY A 21 -1.48 2.29 12.16
C GLY A 21 -0.64 3.01 11.10
N HIS A 22 0.00 2.30 10.17
CA HIS A 22 0.74 2.93 9.07
C HIS A 22 -0.22 3.47 7.99
N GLU A 23 -0.59 4.75 8.12
CA GLU A 23 -1.65 5.40 7.33
C GLU A 23 -1.16 6.19 6.10
N SER A 24 0.10 6.02 5.69
CA SER A 24 0.69 6.76 4.57
C SER A 24 1.74 5.95 3.83
N VAL A 25 1.92 6.21 2.53
CA VAL A 25 2.95 5.53 1.71
C VAL A 25 4.34 5.76 2.28
N GLU A 26 4.62 6.94 2.84
CA GLU A 26 5.88 7.24 3.53
C GLU A 26 6.09 6.30 4.74
N SER A 27 5.10 6.21 5.62
CA SER A 27 5.17 5.34 6.80
C SER A 27 5.29 3.84 6.45
N LEU A 28 4.57 3.41 5.40
CA LEU A 28 4.75 2.06 4.84
C LEU A 28 6.15 1.89 4.24
N GLY A 29 6.72 2.93 3.63
CA GLY A 29 8.08 2.94 3.10
C GLY A 29 9.12 2.79 4.20
N GLU A 30 8.92 3.42 5.35
CA GLU A 30 9.79 3.28 6.51
C GLU A 30 9.78 1.86 7.09
N CYS A 31 8.61 1.21 7.16
CA CYS A 31 8.47 -0.11 7.78
C CYS A 31 8.71 -1.28 6.80
N LEU A 32 8.21 -1.17 5.57
CA LEU A 32 8.24 -2.24 4.56
C LEU A 32 9.19 -1.97 3.39
N GLY A 33 9.72 -0.75 3.24
CA GLY A 33 10.54 -0.35 2.09
C GLY A 33 9.74 -0.07 0.80
N VAL A 34 8.40 -0.15 0.84
CA VAL A 34 7.59 0.15 -0.34
C VAL A 34 7.83 1.59 -0.84
N GLY A 35 7.87 1.79 -2.15
CA GLY A 35 8.14 3.10 -2.74
C GLY A 35 9.60 3.58 -2.67
N THR A 36 10.48 2.97 -1.87
CA THR A 36 11.89 3.43 -1.72
C THR A 36 12.85 2.89 -2.79
N GLY A 37 12.32 2.30 -3.85
CA GLY A 37 13.07 1.66 -4.94
C GLY A 37 12.83 2.33 -6.29
N CYS A 38 12.30 1.58 -7.27
CA CYS A 38 11.96 2.12 -8.58
C CYS A 38 10.72 3.04 -8.60
N GLY A 39 9.97 3.12 -7.49
CA GLY A 39 8.77 3.96 -7.37
C GLY A 39 7.51 3.42 -8.06
N SER A 40 7.59 2.41 -8.91
CA SER A 40 6.44 1.91 -9.70
C SER A 40 5.26 1.38 -8.87
N CYS A 41 5.50 1.04 -7.60
CA CYS A 41 4.47 0.56 -6.67
C CYS A 41 3.76 1.69 -5.91
N VAL A 42 4.24 2.94 -5.98
CA VAL A 42 3.76 4.04 -5.13
C VAL A 42 2.28 4.35 -5.35
N GLU A 43 1.85 4.53 -6.59
CA GLU A 43 0.46 4.84 -6.92
C GLU A 43 -0.47 3.70 -6.48
N TYR A 44 -0.14 2.46 -6.84
CA TYR A 44 -0.92 1.29 -6.41
C TYR A 44 -0.99 1.14 -4.89
N THR A 45 0.12 1.39 -4.17
CA THR A 45 0.14 1.37 -2.70
C THR A 45 -0.75 2.47 -2.12
N ARG A 46 -0.81 3.63 -2.77
CA ARG A 46 -1.65 4.76 -2.37
C ARG A 46 -3.13 4.47 -2.59
N ASP A 47 -3.50 3.92 -3.74
CA ASP A 47 -4.87 3.47 -4.01
C ASP A 47 -5.29 2.39 -2.99
N TYR A 48 -4.43 1.40 -2.76
CA TYR A 48 -4.67 0.35 -1.77
C TYR A 48 -4.88 0.90 -0.35
N LEU A 49 -4.09 1.91 0.04
CA LEU A 49 -4.26 2.62 1.31
C LEU A 49 -5.61 3.35 1.40
N ASN A 50 -6.10 3.90 0.29
CA ASN A 50 -7.35 4.66 0.25
C ASN A 50 -8.60 3.75 0.19
N ASP A 51 -8.47 2.54 -0.34
CA ASP A 51 -9.55 1.56 -0.43
C ASP A 51 -9.75 0.75 0.87
N ASP A 52 -8.87 0.91 1.87
CA ASP A 52 -8.97 0.14 3.12
C ASP A 52 -10.31 0.42 3.84
N PRO A 53 -11.19 -0.59 4.02
CA PRO A 53 -12.56 -0.39 4.48
C PRO A 53 -12.66 0.07 5.95
N ALA A 54 -11.57 0.04 6.72
CA ALA A 54 -11.54 0.65 8.05
C ALA A 54 -11.48 2.19 7.99
N ARG A 55 -11.06 2.74 6.86
CA ARG A 55 -11.02 4.17 6.55
C ARG A 55 -12.12 4.43 5.52
N GLY A 56 -13.35 4.64 5.98
CA GLY A 56 -14.55 4.68 5.14
C GLY A 56 -14.54 5.76 4.06
N ASP A 57 -13.88 5.51 2.94
CA ASP A 57 -13.81 6.35 1.74
C ASP A 57 -14.12 5.44 0.53
N ASN A 58 -15.41 5.19 0.29
CA ASN A 58 -15.89 4.33 -0.81
C ASN A 58 -15.56 4.93 -2.19
N LEU A 59 -14.51 4.44 -2.85
CA LEU A 59 -14.17 4.78 -4.23
C LEU A 59 -14.07 3.52 -5.09
N SER A 60 -15.23 3.09 -5.58
CA SER A 60 -15.38 2.20 -6.72
C SER A 60 -14.66 2.76 -7.96
N HIS A 61 -13.50 2.20 -8.33
CA HIS A 61 -13.02 2.17 -9.72
C HIS A 61 -11.96 1.08 -9.86
N THR A 62 -12.34 -0.18 -10.06
CA THR A 62 -12.46 -0.86 -11.38
C THR A 62 -11.35 -0.53 -12.38
N SER A 63 -10.44 -1.50 -12.51
CA SER A 63 -9.69 -1.96 -13.70
C SER A 63 -9.77 -1.14 -15.00
N THR A 64 -8.60 -0.73 -15.51
CA THR A 64 -8.23 -0.90 -16.93
C THR A 64 -6.74 -1.20 -17.00
#